data_AF-Q0YU47-F1
#
_entry.id   AF-Q0YU47-F1
#
_cell.length_a   1.000
_cell.length_b   1.000
_cell.length_c   1.000
_cell.angle_alpha   90.00
_cell.angle_beta   90.00
_cell.angle_gamma   90.00
#
_symmetry.space_group_name_H-M   'P 1'
#
loop_
_entity.id
_entity.type
_entity.pdbx_description
1 polymer ?
#
loop_
_entity_poly.entity_id
_entity_poly.type
_entity_poly.pdbx_seq_one_letter_code
_entity_poly.pdbx_strand_id
1 'polypeptide(L)' 'MKSLYRMVKQAKRPLLTRQAVVLLASRAVIDASKARRMLGWSPQISLDEGIGRTLNWLITVDPAEWKQK' A
#
# COMPACT_ATOMS: atom_id res chain seq x y z
N MET A 1 22.11 -23.82 7.44
CA MET A 1 21.09 -22.74 7.36
C MET A 1 20.12 -22.85 6.18
N LYS A 2 20.54 -23.19 4.94
CA LYS A 2 19.61 -23.34 3.78
C LYS A 2 18.62 -24.52 3.88
N SER A 3 19.00 -25.62 4.54
CA SER A 3 18.18 -26.84 4.64
C SER A 3 16.95 -26.65 5.52
N LEU A 4 17.10 -25.96 6.65
CA LEU A 4 16.00 -25.66 7.58
C LEU A 4 14.94 -24.73 6.95
N TYR A 5 15.37 -23.74 6.18
CA TYR A 5 14.48 -22.82 5.46
C TYR A 5 13.60 -23.53 4.40
N ARG A 6 14.09 -24.59 3.76
CA ARG A 6 13.30 -25.39 2.80
C ARG A 6 12.23 -26.24 3.47
N MET A 7 12.45 -26.65 4.72
CA MET A 7 11.50 -27.48 5.47
C MET A 7 10.34 -26.67 6.05
N VAL A 8 10.58 -25.43 6.49
CA VAL A 8 9.55 -24.54 7.06
C VAL A 8 8.90 -23.70 5.96
N LYS A 9 8.54 -24.31 4.83
CA LYS A 9 7.99 -23.64 3.64
C LYS A 9 6.70 -22.90 4.01
N GLN A 10 6.82 -21.66 4.49
CA GLN A 10 5.70 -20.85 4.93
C GLN A 10 4.89 -20.50 3.67
N ALA A 11 3.76 -21.17 3.50
CA ALA A 11 2.95 -21.12 2.29
C ALA A 11 2.37 -19.72 2.00
N LYS A 12 2.36 -18.83 2.99
CA LYS A 12 1.84 -17.47 2.90
C LYS A 12 2.99 -16.46 2.94
N ARG A 13 2.94 -15.49 2.03
CA ARG A 13 3.90 -14.36 2.01
C ARG A 13 3.90 -13.69 3.39
N PRO A 14 5.08 -13.38 3.96
CA PRO A 14 5.15 -12.70 5.25
C PRO A 14 4.50 -11.31 5.14
N LEU A 15 3.65 -10.97 6.11
CA LEU A 15 2.92 -9.69 6.14
C LEU A 15 3.87 -8.49 6.21
N LEU A 16 5.00 -8.65 6.88
CA LEU A 16 6.03 -7.63 7.04
C LEU A 16 7.26 -7.99 6.20
N THR A 17 7.20 -7.69 4.91
CA THR A 17 8.39 -7.73 4.06
C THR A 17 9.33 -6.58 4.42
N ARG A 18 10.61 -6.68 4.03
CA ARG A 18 11.56 -5.56 4.19
C ARG A 18 11.02 -4.26 3.55
N GLN A 19 10.36 -4.38 2.41
CA GLN A 19 9.71 -3.24 1.74
C GLN A 19 8.55 -2.68 2.57
N ALA A 20 7.69 -3.54 3.11
CA ALA A 20 6.59 -3.11 3.99
C ALA A 20 7.11 -2.37 5.22
N VAL A 21 8.19 -2.87 5.85
CA VAL A 21 8.82 -2.20 7.00
C VAL A 21 9.37 -0.82 6.63
N VAL A 22 10.06 -0.69 5.49
CA VAL A 22 10.58 0.61 5.02
C VAL A 22 9.42 1.59 4.77
N LEU A 23 8.36 1.14 4.11
CA LEU A 23 7.19 1.97 3.85
C LEU A 23 6.52 2.43 5.14
N LEU A 24 6.27 1.52 6.09
CA LEU A 24 5.66 1.82 7.39
C LEU A 24 6.52 2.73 8.28
N ALA A 25 7.85 2.55 8.24
CA ALA A 25 8.78 3.37 9.01
C ALA A 25 9.03 4.75 8.39
N SER A 26 8.70 4.92 7.10
CA SER A 26 8.85 6.19 6.41
C SER A 26 7.63 7.09 6.59
N ARG A 27 7.85 8.41 6.65
CA ARG A 27 6.77 9.38 6.47
C ARG A 27 6.38 9.36 4.99
N ALA A 28 5.29 8.66 4.67
CA ALA A 28 4.72 8.59 3.32
C ALA A 28 4.05 9.92 2.89
N VAL A 29 4.81 11.02 2.90
CA VAL A 29 4.33 12.35 2.50
C VAL A 29 4.54 12.50 1.01
N ILE A 30 3.46 12.80 0.28
CA ILE A 30 3.52 13.09 -1.15
C ILE A 30 3.46 14.60 -1.35
N ASP A 31 4.55 15.19 -1.86
CA ASP A 31 4.57 16.60 -2.25
C ASP A 31 3.99 16.79 -3.65
N ALA A 32 2.87 17.52 -3.72
CA ALA A 32 2.25 17.93 -4.98
C ALA A 32 2.49 19.42 -5.30
N SER A 33 3.35 20.11 -4.55
CA SER A 33 3.58 21.56 -4.70
C SER A 33 4.08 21.93 -6.09
N LYS A 34 4.92 21.10 -6.71
CA LYS A 34 5.40 21.33 -8.08
C LYS A 34 4.25 21.31 -9.10
N ALA A 35 3.34 20.34 -8.99
CA ALA A 35 2.17 20.24 -9.86
C ALA A 35 1.23 21.43 -9.68
N ARG A 36 0.98 21.86 -8.44
CA ARG A 36 0.20 23.07 -8.13
C ARG A 36 0.80 24.30 -8.81
N ARG A 37 2.12 24.51 -8.68
CA ARG A 37 2.81 25.69 -9.24
C ARG A 37 2.86 25.67 -10.77
N MET A 38 3.19 24.54 -11.38
CA MET A 38 3.46 24.48 -12.82
C MET A 38 2.22 24.24 -13.67
N LEU A 39 1.23 23.54 -13.13
CA LEU A 39 0.08 23.05 -13.89
C LEU A 39 -1.24 23.63 -13.39
N GLY A 40 -1.23 24.48 -12.35
CA GLY A 40 -2.45 24.93 -11.67
C GLY A 40 -3.24 23.78 -11.07
N TRP A 41 -2.57 22.63 -10.82
CA TRP A 41 -3.24 21.41 -10.41
C TRP A 41 -3.86 21.59 -9.03
N SER A 42 -5.11 21.16 -8.87
CA SER A 42 -5.77 21.01 -7.59
C SER A 42 -6.45 19.64 -7.53
N PRO A 43 -6.45 18.98 -6.36
CA PRO A 43 -7.15 17.71 -6.22
C PRO A 43 -8.66 17.93 -6.32
N GLN A 44 -9.34 17.11 -7.12
CA GLN A 44 -10.82 17.14 -7.22
C GLN A 44 -11.50 16.61 -5.96
N ILE A 45 -10.81 15.74 -5.22
CA ILE A 45 -11.27 15.12 -3.97
C ILE A 45 -10.16 15.32 -2.95
N SER A 46 -10.52 15.73 -1.73
CA SER A 46 -9.54 15.90 -0.64
C SER A 46 -8.85 14.58 -0.29
N LEU A 47 -7.65 14.63 0.27
CA LEU A 47 -6.93 13.42 0.67
C LEU A 47 -7.74 12.59 1.67
N ASP A 48 -8.31 13.24 2.69
CA ASP A 48 -9.09 12.57 3.73
C ASP A 48 -10.33 11.88 3.16
N GLU A 49 -11.05 12.56 2.27
CA GLU A 49 -12.20 11.97 1.59
C GLU A 49 -11.80 10.82 0.67
N GLY A 50 -10.73 10.97 -0.10
CA GLY A 50 -10.21 9.93 -0.99
C GLY A 50 -9.80 8.67 -0.22
N ILE A 51 -9.12 8.85 0.92
CA ILE A 51 -8.77 7.76 1.84
C ILE A 51 -10.04 7.10 2.39
N GLY A 52 -11.01 7.89 2.87
CA GLY A 52 -12.27 7.36 3.39
C GLY A 52 -13.04 6.52 2.37
N ARG A 53 -13.19 7.03 1.13
CA ARG A 53 -13.84 6.30 0.04
C ARG A 53 -13.10 4.99 -0.30
N THR A 54 -11.77 5.04 -0.33
CA THR A 54 -10.94 3.87 -0.62
C THR A 54 -11.08 2.82 0.47
N LEU A 55 -11.06 3.21 1.74
CA LEU A 55 -11.24 2.29 2.87
C LEU A 55 -12.63 1.65 2.85
N ASN A 56 -13.68 2.46 2.64
CA ASN A 56 -15.05 1.96 2.57
C ASN A 56 -15.23 0.95 1.44
N TRP A 57 -14.59 1.16 0.29
CA TRP A 57 -14.56 0.17 -0.78
C TRP A 57 -13.75 -1.07 -0.37
N LEU A 58 -12.54 -0.89 0.15
CA LEU A 58 -11.61 -1.99 0.43
C LEU A 58 -12.20 -3.02 1.41
N ILE A 59 -12.94 -2.58 2.43
CA ILE A 59 -13.58 -3.48 3.40
C ILE A 59 -14.75 -4.30 2.82
N THR A 60 -15.27 -3.92 1.65
CA THR A 60 -16.32 -4.69 0.95
C THR A 60 -15.76 -5.79 0.07
N VAL A 61 -14.45 -5.80 -0.19
CA VAL A 61 -13.80 -6.76 -1.08
C VAL A 61 -13.21 -7.90 -0.26
N ASP A 62 -13.53 -9.14 -0.61
CA ASP A 62 -12.87 -10.32 -0.04
C ASP A 62 -11.42 -10.42 -0.57
N PRO A 63 -10.39 -10.41 0.29
CA PRO A 63 -9.01 -10.63 -0.13
C PRO A 63 -8.76 -11.95 -0.86
N ALA A 64 -9.63 -12.95 -0.70
CA ALA A 64 -9.55 -14.21 -1.44
C ALA A 64 -9.84 -14.05 -2.94
N GLU A 65 -10.61 -13.02 -3.31
CA GLU A 65 -10.96 -12.69 -4.70
C GLU A 65 -9.87 -11.86 -5.41
N TRP A 66 -8.82 -11.45 -4.69
CA TRP A 66 -7.71 -10.71 -5.27
C TRP A 66 -6.90 -11.63 -6.18
N LYS A 67 -6.96 -11.41 -7.50
CA LYS A 67 -6.19 -12.17 -8.48
C LYS A 67 -4.70 -12.18 -8.11
N GLN A 68 -4.19 -13.34 -7.76
CA GLN A 68 -2.74 -13.56 -7.69
C GLN A 68 -2.20 -13.66 -9.13
N LYS A 69 -1.39 -12.68 -9.52
CA LYS A 69 -0.50 -12.80 -10.68
C LYS A 69 0.69 -13.69 -10.34
#